data_AF-A0A7Y2D4S5-F1
#
_entry.id   AF-A0A7Y2D4S5-F1
#
_cell.length_a   1.000
_cell.length_b   1.000
_cell.length_c   1.000
_cell.angle_alpha   90.00
_cell.angle_beta   90.00
_cell.angle_gamma   90.00
#
_symmetry.space_group_name_H-M   'P 1'
#
loop_
_entity.id
_entity.type
_entity.pdbx_description
1 polymer ?
#
loop_
_entity_poly.entity_id
_entity_poly.type
_entity_poly.pdbx_seq_one_letter_code
_entity_poly.pdbx_strand_id
1 'polypeptide(L)' 'QYLPDLKLLLENDLLSNAAVAVADNVKFPGAPDYLAYMNSMEGKLWNTTHHETHVEYQTLIKDLVLVSKRKA' A
#
# COMPACT_ATOMS: atom_id res chain seq x y z
N GLN A 1 -9.51 3.25 6.96
CA GLN A 1 -9.80 2.20 5.96
C GLN A 1 -8.97 2.60 4.73
N TYR A 2 -7.87 1.93 4.39
CA TYR A 2 -6.91 2.52 3.42
C TYR A 2 -7.40 2.57 1.96
N LEU A 3 -8.12 1.54 1.51
CA LEU A 3 -8.54 1.44 0.11
C LEU A 3 -9.60 2.49 -0.29
N PRO A 4 -10.67 2.75 0.51
CA PRO A 4 -11.64 3.79 0.17
C PRO A 4 -11.01 5.18 0.09
N ASP A 5 -10.13 5.53 1.03
CA ASP A 5 -9.45 6.83 1.04
C ASP A 5 -8.55 7.00 -0.19
N LEU A 6 -7.77 5.96 -0.53
CA LEU A 6 -6.95 5.97 -1.74
C LEU A 6 -7.79 6.14 -3.01
N LYS A 7 -8.93 5.44 -3.12
CA LYS A 7 -9.83 5.55 -4.28
C LYS A 7 -10.42 6.95 -4.38
N LEU A 8 -10.84 7.55 -3.26
CA LEU A 8 -11.37 8.91 -3.25
C LEU A 8 -10.33 9.93 -3.74
N LEU A 9 -9.07 9.78 -3.31
CA LEU A 9 -7.96 10.63 -3.77
C LEU A 9 -7.68 10.46 -5.27
N LEU A 10 -7.80 9.24 -5.80
CA LEU A 10 -7.63 8.97 -7.22
C LEU A 10 -8.79 9.51 -8.06
N GLU A 11 -10.04 9.29 -7.63
CA GLU A 11 -11.26 9.70 -8.35
C GLU A 11 -11.41 11.22 -8.46
N ASN A 12 -10.82 11.96 -7.52
CA ASN A 12 -10.82 13.42 -7.51
C ASN A 12 -9.52 14.04 -8.08
N ASP A 13 -8.67 13.23 -8.74
CA ASP A 13 -7.37 13.66 -9.29
C ASP A 13 -6.47 14.41 -8.30
N LEU A 14 -6.58 14.07 -7.00
CA LEU A 14 -5.83 14.71 -5.92
C LEU A 14 -4.40 14.15 -5.78
N LEU A 15 -4.08 13.08 -6.51
CA LEU A 15 -2.75 12.50 -6.56
C LEU A 15 -2.06 12.86 -7.88
N SER A 16 -0.86 13.40 -7.77
CA SER A 16 0.04 13.53 -8.92
C SER A 16 0.41 12.16 -9.50
N ASN A 17 0.77 12.11 -10.78
CA ASN A 17 1.35 10.92 -11.42
C ASN A 17 2.68 10.48 -10.78
N ALA A 18 3.35 11.34 -10.02
CA ALA A 18 4.54 11.02 -9.24
C ALA A 18 4.24 10.61 -7.78
N ALA A 19 2.97 10.44 -7.41
CA ALA A 19 2.59 10.11 -6.05
C ALA A 19 3.13 8.75 -5.59
N VAL A 20 3.47 8.67 -4.31
CA VAL A 20 3.89 7.44 -3.63
C VAL A 20 2.96 7.19 -2.46
N ALA A 21 2.25 6.07 -2.48
CA ALA A 21 1.44 5.61 -1.38
C ALA A 21 2.29 4.73 -0.45
N VAL A 22 2.33 5.07 0.84
CA VAL A 22 3.02 4.28 1.87
C VAL A 22 1.97 3.82 2.87
N ALA A 23 1.81 2.50 3.04
CA ALA A 23 0.84 1.92 3.96
C ALA A 23 1.51 0.93 4.91
N ASP A 24 1.35 1.18 6.21
CA ASP A 24 1.82 0.34 7.33
C ASP A 24 0.70 -0.61 7.80
N ASN A 25 1.03 -1.70 8.50
CA ASN A 25 0.06 -2.63 9.09
C ASN A 25 -0.81 -3.39 8.09
N VAL A 26 -0.42 -3.48 6.81
CA VAL A 26 -1.25 -4.10 5.77
C VAL A 26 -1.42 -5.62 5.92
N LYS A 27 -0.56 -6.27 6.71
CA LYS A 27 -0.58 -7.72 6.95
C LYS A 27 -1.23 -8.10 8.29
N PHE A 28 -1.01 -7.33 9.36
CA PHE A 28 -1.71 -7.50 10.64
C PHE A 28 -1.67 -6.19 11.47
N PRO A 29 -2.80 -5.70 12.03
CA PRO A 29 -4.17 -6.23 11.97
C PRO A 29 -4.76 -6.31 10.55
N GLY A 30 -4.08 -5.73 9.55
CA GLY A 30 -4.25 -6.06 8.15
C GLY A 30 -5.13 -5.08 7.38
N ALA A 31 -4.83 -4.91 6.10
CA ALA A 31 -5.67 -4.22 5.14
C ALA A 31 -5.81 -5.11 3.88
N PRO A 32 -6.51 -6.24 3.99
CA PRO A 32 -6.53 -7.27 2.94
C PRO A 32 -7.04 -6.74 1.61
N ASP A 33 -8.05 -5.87 1.63
CA ASP A 33 -8.60 -5.25 0.42
C ASP A 33 -7.60 -4.29 -0.24
N TYR A 34 -6.86 -3.53 0.57
CA TYR A 34 -5.81 -2.64 0.07
C TYR A 34 -4.67 -3.44 -0.55
N LEU A 35 -4.23 -4.51 0.12
CA LEU A 35 -3.19 -5.41 -0.40
C LEU A 35 -3.63 -6.08 -1.69
N ALA A 36 -4.86 -6.60 -1.75
CA ALA A 36 -5.43 -7.21 -2.96
C ALA A 36 -5.53 -6.20 -4.11
N TYR A 37 -5.96 -4.97 -3.81
CA TYR A 37 -5.99 -3.90 -4.80
C TYR A 37 -4.60 -3.58 -5.35
N MET A 38 -3.61 -3.36 -4.49
CA MET A 38 -2.24 -3.05 -4.93
C MET A 38 -1.66 -4.18 -5.77
N ASN A 39 -1.85 -5.44 -5.37
CA ASN A 39 -1.44 -6.60 -6.18
C ASN A 39 -2.14 -6.65 -7.55
N SER A 40 -3.44 -6.33 -7.62
CA SER A 40 -4.20 -6.35 -8.89
C SER A 40 -3.82 -5.22 -9.87
N MET A 41 -3.29 -4.12 -9.33
CA MET A 41 -2.91 -2.90 -10.04
C MET A 41 -1.40 -2.80 -10.30
N GLU A 42 -0.64 -3.79 -9.84
CA GLU A 42 0.79 -3.91 -10.09
C GLU A 42 1.09 -3.94 -11.59
N GLY A 43 2.07 -3.13 -12.01
CA GLY A 43 2.43 -2.93 -13.42
C GLY A 43 1.45 -2.09 -14.23
N LYS A 44 0.21 -1.89 -13.77
CA LYS A 44 -0.82 -1.08 -14.43
C LYS A 44 -0.78 0.37 -13.97
N LEU A 45 -1.16 0.60 -12.71
CA LEU A 45 -1.22 1.93 -12.10
C LEU A 45 -0.12 2.11 -11.05
N TRP A 46 0.32 1.02 -10.44
CA TRP A 46 1.29 1.04 -9.35
C TRP A 46 2.51 0.17 -9.68
N ASN A 47 3.65 0.59 -9.15
CA ASN A 47 4.83 -0.26 -8.96
C ASN A 47 5.06 -0.38 -7.45
N THR A 48 4.78 -1.55 -6.89
CA THR A 48 4.71 -1.79 -5.44
C THR A 48 5.93 -2.54 -4.96
N THR A 49 6.65 -1.94 -4.02
CA THR A 49 7.73 -2.59 -3.29
C THR A 49 7.25 -2.98 -1.89
N HIS A 50 7.45 -4.26 -1.56
CA HIS A 50 7.23 -4.80 -0.23
C HIS A 50 8.48 -4.59 0.61
N HIS A 51 8.37 -3.83 1.69
CA HIS A 51 9.43 -3.68 2.68
C HIS A 51 9.06 -4.48 3.93
N GLU A 52 9.71 -5.63 4.11
CA GLU A 52 9.58 -6.42 5.33
C GLU A 52 10.36 -5.74 6.46
N THR A 53 9.65 -5.10 7.38
CA THR A 53 10.26 -4.47 8.56
C THR A 53 10.50 -5.53 9.63
N HIS A 54 11.76 -5.96 9.78
CA HIS A 54 12.20 -6.78 10.90
C HIS A 54 12.27 -5.92 12.16
N VAL A 55 11.21 -5.94 12.97
CA VAL A 55 11.27 -5.39 14.33
C VAL A 55 11.80 -6.50 15.24
N GLU A 56 13.11 -6.48 15.48
CA GLU A 56 13.67 -7.24 16.61
C GLU A 56 12.92 -6.80 17.88
N TYR A 57 12.50 -7.79 18.69
CA TYR A 57 11.72 -7.72 19.94
C TYR A 57 10.18 -7.97 19.92
N GLN A 58 9.49 -8.10 18.78
CA GLN A 58 8.05 -8.52 18.79
C GLN A 58 7.79 -9.82 18.02
N THR A 59 7.93 -10.95 18.72
CA THR A 59 7.94 -12.32 18.19
C THR A 59 6.61 -12.92 17.67
N LEU A 60 5.60 -12.14 17.24
CA LEU A 60 4.38 -12.78 16.70
C LEU A 60 3.66 -12.09 15.55
N ILE A 61 3.97 -10.85 15.19
CA ILE A 61 3.21 -10.13 14.18
C ILE A 61 4.17 -9.53 13.15
N LYS A 62 4.21 -10.14 11.97
CA LYS A 62 4.96 -9.62 10.83
C LYS A 62 4.22 -8.41 10.27
N ASP A 63 4.73 -7.21 10.53
CA ASP A 63 4.25 -6.04 9.84
C ASP A 63 4.93 -5.91 8.46
N LEU A 64 4.18 -5.40 7.49
CA LEU A 64 4.57 -5.24 6.10
C LEU A 64 4.24 -3.81 5.70
N VAL A 65 5.25 -3.08 5.25
CA VAL A 65 5.05 -1.75 4.67
C VAL A 65 4.97 -1.90 3.15
N LEU A 66 3.87 -1.44 2.55
CA LEU A 66 3.75 -1.30 1.10
C LEU A 66 4.16 0.10 0.68
N VAL A 67 5.10 0.20 -0.27
CA VAL A 67 5.44 1.43 -0.97
C VAL A 67 5.04 1.29 -2.43
N SER A 68 3.98 1.97 -2.84
CA SER A 68 3.44 1.91 -4.21
C SER A 68 3.67 3.23 -4.93
N LYS A 69 4.46 3.21 -6.01
CA LYS A 69 4.71 4.39 -6.85
C LYS A 69 3.71 4.42 -8.01
N ARG A 70 3.03 5.55 -8.21
CA ARG A 70 2.10 5.73 -9.32
C ARG A 70 2.87 5.76 -10.65
N LYS A 71 2.34 5.09 -11.66
CA LYS A 71 2.85 5.18 -13.03
C LYS A 71 2.26 6.42 -13.71
N ALA A 72 3.10 7.13 -14.45
CA ALA A 72 2.69 8.23 -15.31
C ALA A 72 1.93 7.74 -16.54
#